data_AF-A0A7S8E5K8-F1
#
_entry.id   AF-A0A7S8E5K8-F1
#
_cell.length_a   1.000
_cell.length_b   1.000
_cell.length_c   1.000
_cell.angle_alpha   90.00
_cell.angle_beta   90.00
_cell.angle_gamma   90.00
#
_symmetry.space_group_name_H-M   'P 1'
#
loop_
_entity.id
_entity.type
_entity.pdbx_description
1 polymer ?
#
loop_
_entity_poly.entity_id
_entity_poly.type
_entity_poly.pdbx_seq_one_letter_code
_entity_poly.pdbx_strand_id
1 'polypeptide(L)'
;MTDSTGYWAASHYTFYWKLTPSQRQALTERQPLLYVAGNQLERVQPGDVLWMVNVYLGNLYLVGKLLVEFVVDNTELAMELVDPETDEWYDADWYAIANRYNTEPMREVDITPLAGGLRFESDAYQLDLEKGVQATQLSQLRKLTPETAQLLEQVWYDDEYTPEDIQDYLELTEDDKAYNEGKVVVRTLRERQRNRNLVEDAKAQFKALHGSLYCQGCGFSFEDTYGVEYIEAHHLEQMASFEGERQTAIHDLVMLCSNCHRMVHTRTPPLTLTELQDLVKRRAGTGQQFKGE
;
A
#
# COMPACT_ATOMS: atom_id res chain seq x y z
N MET A 1 -7.38 21.35 -27.16
CA MET A 1 -8.61 20.69 -26.71
C MET A 1 -8.52 19.25 -27.17
N THR A 2 -7.98 18.41 -26.29
CA THR A 2 -7.92 16.96 -26.45
C THR A 2 -8.39 16.41 -25.11
N ASP A 3 -9.53 15.74 -25.13
CA ASP A 3 -10.19 15.09 -24.00
C ASP A 3 -9.20 14.24 -23.20
N SER A 4 -8.96 14.62 -21.95
CA SER A 4 -8.21 13.85 -20.95
C SER A 4 -9.15 13.20 -19.91
N THR A 5 -10.41 12.99 -20.28
CA THR A 5 -11.50 12.54 -19.39
C THR A 5 -11.64 11.00 -19.30
N GLY A 6 -10.66 10.23 -19.75
CA GLY A 6 -10.76 8.76 -19.82
C GLY A 6 -10.02 7.92 -18.78
N TYR A 7 -9.32 8.52 -17.79
CA TYR A 7 -8.39 7.79 -16.91
C TYR A 7 -8.56 8.07 -15.41
N TRP A 8 -9.79 8.38 -14.97
CA TRP A 8 -10.07 8.72 -13.57
C TRP A 8 -11.05 7.72 -12.93
N ALA A 9 -10.68 7.27 -11.71
CA ALA A 9 -11.40 6.43 -10.73
C ALA A 9 -11.29 4.91 -10.89
N ALA A 10 -10.52 4.27 -9.98
CA ALA A 10 -10.69 2.85 -9.68
C ALA A 10 -12.15 2.56 -9.32
N SER A 11 -12.71 1.44 -9.78
CA SER A 11 -14.06 1.07 -9.37
C SER A 11 -14.00 0.46 -7.97
N HIS A 12 -14.93 0.88 -7.11
CA HIS A 12 -15.08 0.30 -5.79
C HIS A 12 -16.31 -0.60 -5.79
N TYR A 13 -16.17 -1.82 -5.28
CA TYR A 13 -17.27 -2.78 -5.20
C TYR A 13 -17.45 -3.27 -3.78
N THR A 14 -18.70 -3.55 -3.42
CA THR A 14 -18.99 -4.40 -2.26
C THR A 14 -18.89 -5.86 -2.65
N PHE A 15 -18.21 -6.63 -1.82
CA PHE A 15 -18.10 -8.08 -1.96
C PHE A 15 -18.63 -8.71 -0.67
N TYR A 16 -19.79 -9.38 -0.76
CA TYR A 16 -20.35 -10.03 0.41
C TYR A 16 -19.58 -11.30 0.75
N TRP A 17 -19.05 -11.35 1.97
CA TRP A 17 -18.27 -12.47 2.46
C TRP A 17 -18.97 -13.16 3.62
N LYS A 18 -19.40 -14.39 3.39
CA LYS A 18 -19.94 -15.25 4.44
C LYS A 18 -18.80 -15.90 5.22
N LEU A 19 -18.39 -15.28 6.33
CA LEU A 19 -17.26 -15.73 7.15
C LEU A 19 -17.47 -17.14 7.72
N THR A 20 -16.57 -18.06 7.37
CA THR A 20 -16.40 -19.38 8.00
C THR A 20 -15.74 -19.24 9.39
N PRO A 21 -15.73 -20.30 10.25
CA PRO A 21 -15.03 -20.24 11.52
C PRO A 21 -13.54 -19.90 11.40
N SER A 22 -12.82 -20.47 10.43
CA SER A 22 -11.41 -20.17 10.19
C SER A 22 -11.21 -18.72 9.75
N GLN A 23 -12.09 -18.18 8.90
CA GLN A 23 -12.04 -16.78 8.49
C GLN A 23 -12.35 -15.81 9.64
N ARG A 24 -13.25 -16.17 10.56
CA ARG A 24 -13.49 -15.36 11.79
C ARG A 24 -12.28 -15.37 12.71
N GLN A 25 -11.58 -16.50 12.80
CA GLN A 25 -10.33 -16.58 13.53
C GLN A 25 -9.27 -15.70 12.87
N ALA A 26 -9.09 -15.78 11.54
CA ALA A 26 -8.16 -14.93 10.79
C ALA A 26 -8.48 -13.42 10.94
N LEU A 27 -9.77 -13.07 10.99
CA LEU A 27 -10.24 -11.70 11.28
C LEU A 27 -9.87 -11.25 12.69
N THR A 28 -9.99 -12.15 13.67
CA THR A 28 -9.60 -11.88 15.07
C THR A 28 -8.07 -11.73 15.22
N GLU A 29 -7.32 -12.54 14.47
CA GLU A 29 -5.85 -12.51 14.41
C GLU A 29 -5.28 -11.41 13.51
N ARG A 30 -6.15 -10.65 12.82
CA ARG A 30 -5.78 -9.56 11.91
C ARG A 30 -4.86 -10.00 10.77
N GLN A 31 -5.10 -11.20 10.25
CA GLN A 31 -4.37 -11.73 9.09
C GLN A 31 -4.60 -10.83 7.86
N PRO A 32 -3.60 -10.70 6.97
CA PRO A 32 -3.75 -9.94 5.73
C PRO A 32 -4.77 -10.60 4.79
N LEU A 33 -5.55 -9.78 4.08
CA LEU A 33 -6.46 -10.26 3.05
C LEU A 33 -5.73 -10.38 1.70
N LEU A 34 -5.13 -11.55 1.45
CA LEU A 34 -4.33 -11.80 0.24
C LEU A 34 -5.16 -12.03 -1.02
N TYR A 35 -6.33 -12.67 -0.88
CA TYR A 35 -7.19 -12.95 -2.02
C TYR A 35 -8.66 -13.10 -1.62
N VAL A 36 -9.53 -13.01 -2.63
CA VAL A 36 -10.93 -13.45 -2.57
C VAL A 36 -11.26 -14.29 -3.79
N ALA A 37 -12.17 -15.24 -3.61
CA ALA A 37 -12.58 -16.19 -4.63
C ALA A 37 -14.10 -16.11 -4.84
N GLY A 38 -14.55 -16.15 -6.10
CA GLY A 38 -15.97 -16.18 -6.42
C GLY A 38 -16.30 -15.77 -7.85
N ASN A 39 -17.36 -16.36 -8.39
CA ASN A 39 -17.73 -16.24 -9.80
C ASN A 39 -18.09 -14.80 -10.23
N GLN A 40 -18.53 -13.98 -9.28
CA GLN A 40 -18.86 -12.58 -9.53
C GLN A 40 -17.63 -11.69 -9.85
N LEU A 41 -16.41 -12.21 -9.67
CA LEU A 41 -15.15 -11.48 -9.88
C LEU A 41 -14.75 -11.35 -11.36
N GLU A 42 -15.41 -12.04 -12.29
CA GLU A 42 -15.16 -11.94 -13.74
C GLU A 42 -15.13 -10.48 -14.25
N ARG A 43 -15.92 -9.60 -13.64
CA ARG A 43 -16.06 -8.19 -14.05
C ARG A 43 -15.10 -7.23 -13.36
N VAL A 44 -14.29 -7.72 -12.42
CA VAL A 44 -13.32 -6.92 -11.65
C VAL A 44 -12.05 -6.75 -12.45
N GLN A 45 -11.41 -5.59 -12.34
CA GLN A 45 -10.15 -5.30 -13.02
C GLN A 45 -9.03 -4.98 -12.03
N PRO A 46 -7.76 -5.24 -12.40
CA PRO A 46 -6.62 -4.71 -11.66
C PRO A 46 -6.74 -3.20 -11.41
N GLY A 47 -6.50 -2.80 -10.17
CA GLY A 47 -6.66 -1.43 -9.69
C GLY A 47 -8.01 -1.13 -9.02
N ASP A 48 -9.01 -1.99 -9.20
CA ASP A 48 -10.28 -1.89 -8.47
C ASP A 48 -10.10 -2.21 -6.98
N VAL A 49 -11.04 -1.75 -6.17
CA VAL A 49 -11.05 -2.00 -4.72
C VAL A 49 -12.30 -2.79 -4.35
N LEU A 50 -12.08 -3.91 -3.67
CA LEU A 50 -13.15 -4.73 -3.12
C LEU A 50 -13.26 -4.48 -1.62
N TRP A 51 -14.44 -4.03 -1.20
CA TRP A 51 -14.81 -3.85 0.20
C TRP A 51 -15.54 -5.10 0.68
N MET A 52 -14.92 -5.83 1.61
CA MET A 52 -15.50 -7.05 2.16
C MET A 52 -16.56 -6.69 3.18
N VAL A 53 -17.80 -7.06 2.89
CA VAL A 53 -18.94 -6.80 3.78
C VAL A 53 -19.51 -8.11 4.32
N ASN A 54 -19.78 -8.12 5.62
CA ASN A 54 -20.47 -9.22 6.29
C ASN A 54 -21.79 -8.70 6.89
N VAL A 55 -22.81 -9.56 6.89
CA VAL A 55 -24.11 -9.28 7.52
C VAL A 55 -24.35 -10.33 8.58
N TYR A 56 -24.56 -9.89 9.82
CA TYR A 56 -24.83 -10.76 10.95
C TYR A 56 -25.94 -10.19 11.82
N LEU A 57 -27.00 -10.97 12.05
CA LEU A 57 -28.19 -10.57 12.82
C LEU A 57 -28.82 -9.22 12.37
N GLY A 58 -28.73 -8.88 11.08
CA GLY A 58 -29.27 -7.64 10.52
C GLY A 58 -28.33 -6.43 10.60
N ASN A 59 -27.17 -6.59 11.22
CA ASN A 59 -26.10 -5.59 11.26
C ASN A 59 -25.13 -5.79 10.09
N LEU A 60 -24.50 -4.69 9.66
CA LEU A 60 -23.56 -4.67 8.54
C LEU A 60 -22.16 -4.33 9.04
N TYR A 61 -21.21 -5.16 8.68
CA TYR A 61 -19.82 -5.04 9.06
C TYR A 61 -18.94 -4.93 7.83
N LEU A 62 -17.93 -4.08 7.90
CA LEU A 62 -16.82 -4.05 6.95
C LEU A 62 -15.68 -4.87 7.56
N VAL A 63 -15.25 -5.92 6.86
CA VAL A 63 -14.35 -6.95 7.41
C VAL A 63 -12.98 -6.99 6.74
N GLY A 64 -12.80 -6.23 5.67
CA GLY A 64 -11.58 -6.22 4.87
C GLY A 64 -11.67 -5.27 3.68
N LYS A 65 -10.50 -4.90 3.17
CA LYS A 65 -10.31 -4.13 1.96
C LYS A 65 -9.26 -4.83 1.11
N LEU A 66 -9.56 -5.07 -0.16
CA LEU A 66 -8.64 -5.69 -1.11
C LEU A 66 -8.44 -4.75 -2.29
N LEU A 67 -7.22 -4.23 -2.46
CA LEU A 67 -6.81 -3.57 -3.69
C LEU A 67 -6.37 -4.66 -4.68
N VAL A 68 -7.08 -4.77 -5.80
CA VAL A 68 -6.89 -5.86 -6.76
C VAL A 68 -5.62 -5.62 -7.57
N GLU A 69 -4.64 -6.52 -7.46
CA GLU A 69 -3.45 -6.52 -8.33
C GLU A 69 -3.63 -7.49 -9.49
N PHE A 70 -4.14 -8.69 -9.22
CA PHE A 70 -4.40 -9.71 -10.23
C PHE A 70 -5.84 -10.20 -10.18
N VAL A 71 -6.38 -10.51 -11.36
CA VAL A 71 -7.62 -11.27 -11.51
C VAL A 71 -7.29 -12.48 -12.37
N VAL A 72 -7.54 -13.68 -11.85
CA VAL A 72 -7.20 -14.93 -12.53
C VAL A 72 -8.38 -15.90 -12.48
N ASP A 73 -8.49 -16.73 -13.51
CA ASP A 73 -9.51 -17.77 -13.69
C ASP A 73 -8.93 -19.18 -13.51
N ASN A 74 -7.73 -19.28 -12.93
CA ASN A 74 -6.99 -20.51 -12.79
C ASN A 74 -6.50 -20.70 -11.34
N THR A 75 -6.96 -21.79 -10.71
CA THR A 75 -6.66 -22.16 -9.32
C THR A 75 -5.16 -22.34 -9.07
N GLU A 76 -4.42 -23.00 -9.95
CA GLU A 76 -2.98 -23.26 -9.78
C GLU A 76 -2.18 -21.95 -9.81
N LEU A 77 -2.48 -21.08 -10.77
CA LEU A 77 -1.86 -19.76 -10.87
C LEU A 77 -2.23 -18.88 -9.67
N ALA A 78 -3.47 -18.95 -9.20
CA ALA A 78 -3.90 -18.22 -8.02
C ALA A 78 -3.14 -18.66 -6.77
N MET A 79 -2.94 -19.97 -6.59
CA MET A 79 -2.13 -20.52 -5.49
C MET A 79 -0.66 -20.11 -5.60
N GLU A 80 -0.08 -20.10 -6.80
CA GLU A 80 1.30 -19.63 -7.02
C GLU A 80 1.47 -18.14 -6.70
N LEU A 81 0.49 -17.30 -7.05
CA LEU A 81 0.52 -15.86 -6.81
C LEU A 81 0.28 -15.50 -5.34
N VAL A 82 -0.63 -16.21 -4.67
CA VAL A 82 -0.93 -15.99 -3.24
C VAL A 82 0.16 -16.58 -2.36
N ASP A 83 0.72 -17.74 -2.74
CA ASP A 83 1.69 -18.51 -1.95
C ASP A 83 1.17 -18.74 -0.51
N PRO A 84 0.01 -19.42 -0.36
CA PRO A 84 -0.68 -19.52 0.91
C PRO A 84 0.12 -20.35 1.92
N GLU A 85 0.23 -19.85 3.15
CA GLU A 85 0.89 -20.55 4.26
C GLU A 85 0.08 -21.77 4.75
N THR A 86 -1.18 -21.89 4.32
CA THR A 86 -2.10 -22.97 4.73
C THR A 86 -2.54 -23.81 3.55
N ASP A 87 -2.79 -25.10 3.80
CA ASP A 87 -3.36 -26.02 2.80
C ASP A 87 -4.86 -25.78 2.54
N GLU A 88 -5.49 -24.80 3.21
CA GLU A 88 -6.90 -24.46 3.01
C GLU A 88 -7.06 -23.49 1.83
N TRP A 89 -7.46 -24.04 0.67
CA TRP A 89 -7.76 -23.27 -0.54
C TRP A 89 -9.24 -23.35 -0.93
N TYR A 90 -9.81 -22.23 -1.36
CA TYR A 90 -11.18 -22.19 -1.87
C TYR A 90 -11.19 -22.25 -3.40
N ASP A 91 -11.73 -23.33 -3.94
CA ASP A 91 -11.87 -23.49 -5.39
C ASP A 91 -13.00 -22.61 -5.94
N ALA A 92 -12.72 -21.86 -7.01
CA ALA A 92 -13.66 -20.96 -7.67
C ALA A 92 -13.26 -20.70 -9.12
N ASP A 93 -14.21 -20.22 -9.93
CA ASP A 93 -13.95 -19.89 -11.33
C ASP A 93 -13.08 -18.64 -11.49
N TRP A 94 -13.06 -17.76 -10.46
CA TRP A 94 -12.33 -16.50 -10.49
C TRP A 94 -11.76 -16.14 -9.11
N TYR A 95 -10.57 -15.53 -9.15
CA TYR A 95 -9.83 -15.04 -7.99
C TYR A 95 -9.41 -13.60 -8.21
N ALA A 96 -9.57 -12.76 -7.19
CA ALA A 96 -8.97 -11.44 -7.12
C ALA A 96 -7.91 -11.45 -6.03
N ILE A 97 -6.68 -11.09 -6.39
CA ILE A 97 -5.48 -11.25 -5.57
C ILE A 97 -4.88 -9.88 -5.33
N ALA A 98 -4.57 -9.59 -4.07
CA ALA A 98 -3.84 -8.40 -3.68
C ALA A 98 -2.34 -8.59 -3.80
N ASN A 99 -1.62 -7.48 -3.84
CA ASN A 99 -0.19 -7.49 -3.65
C ASN A 99 0.13 -7.91 -2.21
N ARG A 100 0.83 -9.04 -2.03
CA ARG A 100 1.25 -9.54 -0.70
C ARG A 100 2.07 -8.55 0.13
N TYR A 101 2.69 -7.57 -0.53
CA TYR A 101 3.46 -6.50 0.06
C TYR A 101 2.68 -5.18 0.18
N ASN A 102 1.38 -5.17 -0.13
CA ASN A 102 0.50 -4.01 0.03
C ASN A 102 -0.92 -4.46 0.42
N THR A 103 -1.00 -5.40 1.36
CA THR A 103 -2.25 -5.90 1.94
C THR A 103 -2.54 -5.28 3.28
N GLU A 104 -3.81 -4.96 3.50
CA GLU A 104 -4.26 -4.46 4.79
C GLU A 104 -4.76 -5.62 5.66
N PRO A 105 -4.52 -5.58 6.98
CA PRO A 105 -5.04 -6.59 7.89
C PRO A 105 -6.57 -6.54 7.91
N MET A 106 -7.20 -7.72 7.93
CA MET A 106 -8.62 -7.82 8.15
C MET A 106 -8.99 -7.31 9.55
N ARG A 107 -10.16 -6.69 9.67
CA ARG A 107 -10.73 -6.26 10.96
C ARG A 107 -12.22 -6.07 10.83
N GLU A 108 -12.96 -6.21 11.93
CA GLU A 108 -14.40 -5.98 11.95
C GLU A 108 -14.71 -4.53 12.33
N VAL A 109 -15.33 -3.77 11.42
CA VAL A 109 -15.81 -2.41 11.66
C VAL A 109 -17.33 -2.40 11.50
N ASP A 110 -18.05 -1.99 12.54
CA ASP A 110 -19.51 -1.84 12.47
C ASP A 110 -19.88 -0.62 11.63
N ILE A 111 -20.43 -0.86 10.43
CA ILE A 111 -20.90 0.17 9.52
C ILE A 111 -22.44 0.18 9.42
N THR A 112 -23.13 -0.47 10.36
CA THR A 112 -24.60 -0.46 10.45
C THR A 112 -25.18 0.96 10.45
N PRO A 113 -24.59 1.96 11.16
CA PRO A 113 -25.07 3.34 11.10
C PRO A 113 -25.01 3.96 9.69
N LEU A 114 -24.12 3.46 8.83
CA LEU A 114 -23.92 3.97 7.46
C LEU A 114 -24.79 3.25 6.43
N ALA A 115 -25.44 2.14 6.79
CA ALA A 115 -26.16 1.29 5.84
C ALA A 115 -27.22 2.07 5.04
N GLY A 116 -27.90 3.04 5.67
CA GLY A 116 -28.88 3.92 5.01
C GLY A 116 -28.27 4.99 4.11
N GLY A 117 -26.96 5.24 4.24
CA GLY A 117 -26.18 6.18 3.43
C GLY A 117 -25.47 5.55 2.25
N LEU A 118 -25.30 4.22 2.21
CA LEU A 118 -24.59 3.55 1.12
C LEU A 118 -25.34 3.73 -0.21
N ARG A 119 -24.61 4.15 -1.26
CA ARG A 119 -25.10 4.34 -2.63
C ARG A 119 -24.35 3.49 -3.63
N PHE A 120 -25.08 2.99 -4.62
CA PHE A 120 -24.59 2.06 -5.63
C PHE A 120 -24.91 2.54 -7.04
N GLU A 121 -24.03 2.29 -8.01
CA GLU A 121 -24.24 2.62 -9.43
C GLU A 121 -25.15 1.57 -10.10
N SER A 122 -26.43 1.52 -9.70
CA SER A 122 -27.45 0.66 -10.30
C SER A 122 -28.86 1.16 -9.99
N ASP A 123 -29.89 0.62 -10.67
CA ASP A 123 -31.29 0.95 -10.40
C ASP A 123 -31.69 0.70 -8.93
N ALA A 124 -31.14 -0.35 -8.34
CA ALA A 124 -31.13 -0.52 -6.89
C ALA A 124 -30.07 0.41 -6.30
N TYR A 125 -30.40 1.68 -6.10
CA TYR A 125 -29.42 2.72 -5.73
C TYR A 125 -29.01 2.68 -4.24
N GLN A 126 -29.82 2.07 -3.37
CA GLN A 126 -29.60 2.01 -1.91
C GLN A 126 -29.99 0.64 -1.34
N LEU A 127 -29.80 0.44 -0.04
CA LEU A 127 -30.30 -0.73 0.70
C LEU A 127 -31.72 -0.48 1.20
N ASP A 128 -32.55 -1.51 1.15
CA ASP A 128 -33.83 -1.59 1.86
C ASP A 128 -33.57 -2.05 3.31
N LEU A 129 -33.98 -1.23 4.27
CA LEU A 129 -33.72 -1.41 5.70
C LEU A 129 -34.98 -1.72 6.51
N GLU A 130 -36.14 -1.94 5.90
CA GLU A 130 -37.40 -2.20 6.62
C GLU A 130 -37.29 -3.39 7.60
N LYS A 131 -36.42 -4.36 7.28
CA LYS A 131 -36.15 -5.56 8.09
C LYS A 131 -34.69 -5.65 8.56
N GLY A 132 -34.00 -4.52 8.64
CA GLY A 132 -32.55 -4.48 8.80
C GLY A 132 -31.80 -4.83 7.51
N VAL A 133 -30.48 -4.93 7.58
CA VAL A 133 -29.65 -5.23 6.41
C VAL A 133 -29.78 -6.70 6.05
N GLN A 134 -30.19 -6.99 4.81
CA GLN A 134 -30.32 -8.35 4.31
C GLN A 134 -29.14 -8.71 3.40
N ALA A 135 -28.47 -9.82 3.70
CA ALA A 135 -27.32 -10.32 2.93
C ALA A 135 -27.63 -10.50 1.42
N THR A 136 -28.87 -10.86 1.08
CA THR A 136 -29.32 -11.03 -0.31
C THR A 136 -29.12 -9.77 -1.15
N GLN A 137 -29.24 -8.58 -0.55
CA GLN A 137 -29.05 -7.28 -1.21
C GLN A 137 -27.59 -6.96 -1.54
N LEU A 138 -26.64 -7.71 -0.95
CA LEU A 138 -25.19 -7.55 -1.11
C LEU A 138 -24.52 -8.79 -1.72
N SER A 139 -25.30 -9.87 -1.93
CA SER A 139 -24.80 -11.14 -2.48
C SER A 139 -24.19 -11.02 -3.87
N GLN A 140 -24.60 -10.00 -4.63
CA GLN A 140 -24.03 -9.66 -5.94
C GLN A 140 -22.97 -8.58 -5.77
N LEU A 141 -21.97 -8.59 -6.65
CA LEU A 141 -20.98 -7.54 -6.73
C LEU A 141 -21.65 -6.22 -7.14
N ARG A 142 -21.73 -5.25 -6.22
CA ARG A 142 -22.35 -3.94 -6.47
C ARG A 142 -21.30 -2.85 -6.46
N LYS A 143 -21.25 -2.07 -7.54
CA LYS A 143 -20.37 -0.91 -7.68
C LYS A 143 -20.87 0.24 -6.81
N LEU A 144 -20.00 0.81 -6.01
CA LEU A 144 -20.26 1.96 -5.14
C LEU A 144 -20.14 3.25 -5.92
N THR A 145 -20.90 4.28 -5.52
CA THR A 145 -20.63 5.64 -5.98
C THR A 145 -19.30 6.14 -5.37
N PRO A 146 -18.61 7.11 -6.00
CA PRO A 146 -17.38 7.69 -5.47
C PRO A 146 -17.52 8.20 -4.03
N GLU A 147 -18.65 8.83 -3.68
CA GLU A 147 -18.90 9.38 -2.35
C GLU A 147 -19.03 8.27 -1.30
N THR A 148 -19.69 7.17 -1.65
CA THR A 148 -19.83 6.02 -0.74
C THR A 148 -18.49 5.31 -0.57
N ALA A 149 -17.72 5.17 -1.65
CA ALA A 149 -16.37 4.61 -1.57
C ALA A 149 -15.46 5.44 -0.65
N GLN A 150 -15.53 6.77 -0.75
CA GLN A 150 -14.76 7.69 0.08
C GLN A 150 -15.22 7.64 1.56
N LEU A 151 -16.52 7.48 1.81
CA LEU A 151 -17.05 7.25 3.16
C LEU A 151 -16.52 5.94 3.76
N LEU A 152 -16.49 4.84 2.99
CA LEU A 152 -15.93 3.58 3.47
C LEU A 152 -14.42 3.70 3.73
N GLU A 153 -13.69 4.43 2.88
CA GLU A 153 -12.27 4.73 3.09
C GLU A 153 -12.06 5.48 4.41
N GLN A 154 -12.84 6.53 4.65
CA GLN A 154 -12.79 7.29 5.90
C GLN A 154 -13.06 6.39 7.09
N VAL A 155 -14.16 5.63 7.10
CA VAL A 155 -14.54 4.79 8.24
C VAL A 155 -13.58 3.62 8.45
N TRP A 156 -12.96 3.13 7.38
CA TRP A 156 -11.85 2.21 7.52
C TRP A 156 -10.71 2.92 8.29
N TYR A 157 -10.27 4.11 7.89
CA TYR A 157 -9.15 4.79 8.58
C TYR A 157 -9.52 5.64 9.81
N ASP A 158 -10.78 5.64 10.25
CA ASP A 158 -11.26 6.45 11.40
C ASP A 158 -10.89 5.80 12.75
N ASP A 159 -9.76 6.27 13.26
CA ASP A 159 -9.29 6.46 14.65
C ASP A 159 -9.83 5.59 15.82
N GLU A 160 -9.63 4.28 15.74
CA GLU A 160 -9.19 3.49 16.93
C GLU A 160 -8.00 2.55 16.64
N TYR A 161 -7.56 2.50 15.38
CA TYR A 161 -6.40 1.72 14.93
C TYR A 161 -5.96 2.21 13.54
N THR A 162 -5.47 3.44 13.46
CA THR A 162 -4.44 3.77 12.47
C THR A 162 -3.18 2.99 12.90
N PRO A 163 -2.66 2.05 12.10
CA PRO A 163 -1.25 1.71 12.23
C PRO A 163 -0.48 3.03 12.17
N GLU A 164 0.38 3.29 13.16
CA GLU A 164 1.03 4.60 13.31
C GLU A 164 1.81 5.04 12.06
N ASP A 165 2.06 4.18 11.07
CA ASP A 165 2.65 4.57 9.80
C ASP A 165 2.13 3.71 8.61
N ILE A 166 1.39 4.34 7.67
CA ILE A 166 1.05 3.79 6.34
C ILE A 166 2.31 3.67 5.44
N GLN A 167 3.45 4.22 5.87
CA GLN A 167 4.70 4.23 5.09
C GLN A 167 5.55 2.97 5.24
N ASP A 168 5.38 2.18 6.31
CA ASP A 168 6.14 0.94 6.51
C ASP A 168 5.80 -0.16 5.48
N TYR A 169 4.63 -0.08 4.85
CA TYR A 169 4.18 -1.07 3.86
C TYR A 169 4.69 -0.79 2.44
N LEU A 170 5.20 0.42 2.14
CA LEU A 170 5.59 0.85 0.79
C LEU A 170 7.10 0.94 0.55
N GLU A 171 7.95 0.77 1.56
CA GLU A 171 9.42 0.85 1.43
C GLU A 171 10.14 -0.51 1.35
N LEU A 172 9.41 -1.62 1.18
CA LEU A 172 9.98 -2.93 0.85
C LEU A 172 9.95 -3.20 -0.66
N THR A 173 10.60 -2.39 -1.50
CA THR A 173 11.01 -2.85 -2.86
C THR A 173 12.15 -2.00 -3.44
N GLU A 174 13.37 -2.09 -2.91
CA GLU A 174 14.56 -1.94 -3.78
C GLU A 174 15.53 -3.12 -3.72
N ASP A 175 15.35 -4.08 -2.82
CA ASP A 175 16.14 -5.31 -2.81
C ASP A 175 15.20 -6.52 -2.74
N ASP A 176 14.72 -6.95 -3.90
CA ASP A 176 14.40 -8.36 -4.11
C ASP A 176 14.65 -8.70 -5.58
N LYS A 177 15.90 -9.12 -5.84
CA LYS A 177 16.26 -9.88 -7.03
C LYS A 177 15.48 -11.20 -7.01
N ALA A 178 14.30 -11.20 -7.62
CA ALA A 178 13.72 -12.44 -8.14
C ALA A 178 14.62 -12.95 -9.28
N TYR A 179 15.51 -13.88 -8.98
CA TYR A 179 16.17 -14.68 -10.01
C TYR A 179 15.16 -15.68 -10.58
N ASN A 180 14.46 -15.27 -11.64
CA ASN A 180 13.86 -16.20 -12.60
C ASN A 180 14.28 -15.73 -14.00
N GLU A 181 15.24 -16.44 -14.58
CA GLU A 181 15.77 -16.19 -15.92
C GLU A 181 14.66 -16.42 -16.97
N GLY A 182 14.23 -15.34 -17.66
CA GLY A 182 13.58 -15.46 -18.99
C GLY A 182 12.04 -15.35 -19.08
N LYS A 183 11.30 -14.96 -18.05
CA LYS A 183 9.83 -14.77 -18.15
C LYS A 183 9.45 -13.29 -18.23
N VAL A 184 8.77 -12.88 -19.30
CA VAL A 184 8.21 -11.53 -19.43
C VAL A 184 6.99 -11.41 -18.54
N VAL A 185 7.14 -10.71 -17.42
CA VAL A 185 6.05 -10.31 -16.52
C VAL A 185 5.63 -8.89 -16.90
N VAL A 186 4.37 -8.71 -17.29
CA VAL A 186 3.81 -7.37 -17.53
C VAL A 186 3.33 -6.82 -16.19
N ARG A 187 4.11 -5.90 -15.61
CA ARG A 187 3.75 -5.13 -14.41
C ARG A 187 3.09 -3.81 -14.84
N THR A 188 1.98 -3.44 -14.22
CA THR A 188 1.51 -2.05 -14.24
C THR A 188 2.05 -1.35 -13.01
N LEU A 189 3.24 -0.74 -13.13
CA LEU A 189 3.82 0.10 -12.09
C LEU A 189 2.95 1.36 -11.91
N ARG A 190 2.37 1.55 -10.72
CA ARG A 190 1.76 2.82 -10.32
C ARG A 190 2.88 3.74 -9.82
N GLU A 191 3.50 4.43 -10.77
CA GLU A 191 4.48 5.48 -10.50
C GLU A 191 3.69 6.73 -10.04
N ARG A 192 3.67 7.02 -8.74
CA ARG A 192 3.61 8.43 -8.33
C ARG A 192 4.89 9.01 -8.92
N GLN A 193 4.81 9.79 -10.00
CA GLN A 193 5.98 10.40 -10.62
C GLN A 193 6.68 11.31 -9.60
N ARG A 194 7.55 10.73 -8.76
CA ARG A 194 8.80 11.41 -8.42
C ARG A 194 9.48 11.54 -9.77
N ASN A 195 9.53 12.77 -10.30
CA ASN A 195 10.16 13.04 -11.57
C ASN A 195 11.57 12.43 -11.53
N ARG A 196 11.82 11.35 -12.27
CA ARG A 196 13.13 10.68 -12.26
C ARG A 196 14.24 11.67 -12.62
N ASN A 197 13.92 12.63 -13.48
CA ASN A 197 14.83 13.72 -13.80
C ASN A 197 15.15 14.58 -12.56
N LEU A 198 14.22 14.81 -11.63
CA LEU A 198 14.51 15.55 -10.39
C LEU A 198 15.56 14.84 -9.52
N VAL A 199 15.47 13.52 -9.39
CA VAL A 199 16.43 12.72 -8.60
C VAL A 199 17.78 12.67 -9.31
N GLU A 200 17.78 12.45 -10.62
CA GLU A 200 19.00 12.43 -11.44
C GLU A 200 19.68 13.82 -11.45
N ASP A 201 18.91 14.90 -11.63
CA ASP A 201 19.39 16.29 -11.59
C ASP A 201 19.93 16.64 -10.20
N ALA A 202 19.28 16.20 -9.13
CA ALA A 202 19.77 16.40 -7.77
C ALA A 202 21.10 15.70 -7.50
N LYS A 203 21.25 14.45 -7.96
CA LYS A 203 22.52 13.72 -7.87
C LYS A 203 23.61 14.38 -8.71
N ALA A 204 23.29 14.77 -9.95
CA ALA A 204 24.24 15.44 -10.84
C ALA A 204 24.70 16.79 -10.27
N GLN A 205 23.77 17.59 -9.73
CA GLN A 205 24.10 18.87 -9.09
C GLN A 205 24.93 18.68 -7.83
N PHE A 206 24.57 17.70 -6.98
CA PHE A 206 25.35 17.38 -5.79
C PHE A 206 26.78 16.98 -6.15
N LYS A 207 26.94 16.08 -7.13
CA LYS A 207 28.26 15.64 -7.62
C LYS A 207 29.05 16.80 -8.22
N ALA A 208 28.41 17.70 -8.98
CA ALA A 208 29.08 18.88 -9.54
C ALA A 208 29.58 19.85 -8.47
N LEU A 209 28.84 20.02 -7.36
CA LEU A 209 29.20 20.90 -6.26
C LEU A 209 30.25 20.31 -5.31
N HIS A 210 30.17 19.00 -5.05
CA HIS A 210 30.94 18.33 -4.01
C HIS A 210 32.03 17.38 -4.53
N GLY A 211 32.09 17.16 -5.85
CA GLY A 211 33.07 16.32 -6.53
C GLY A 211 32.71 14.83 -6.59
N SER A 212 32.01 14.31 -5.58
CA SER A 212 31.55 12.91 -5.51
C SER A 212 30.19 12.78 -4.82
N LEU A 213 29.57 11.61 -4.94
CA LEU A 213 28.34 11.28 -4.21
C LEU A 213 28.69 10.66 -2.86
N TYR A 214 28.24 11.28 -1.79
CA TYR A 214 28.39 10.75 -0.44
C TYR A 214 27.18 11.11 0.42
N CYS A 215 26.97 10.31 1.47
CA CYS A 215 25.89 10.51 2.42
C CYS A 215 26.12 11.79 3.24
N GLN A 216 25.20 12.73 3.20
CA GLN A 216 25.25 13.96 4.01
C GLN A 216 25.05 13.71 5.51
N GLY A 217 24.46 12.57 5.88
CA GLY A 217 24.29 12.13 7.28
C GLY A 217 25.57 11.60 7.94
N CYS A 218 26.24 10.62 7.31
CA CYS A 218 27.41 9.94 7.90
C CYS A 218 28.72 10.04 7.10
N GLY A 219 28.72 10.68 5.93
CA GLY A 219 29.89 10.80 5.06
C GLY A 219 30.21 9.54 4.25
N PHE A 220 29.39 8.49 4.33
CA PHE A 220 29.62 7.25 3.60
C PHE A 220 29.54 7.43 2.08
N SER A 221 30.49 6.85 1.35
CA SER A 221 30.57 6.86 -0.11
C SER A 221 30.56 5.42 -0.63
N PHE A 222 29.57 5.10 -1.47
CA PHE A 222 29.49 3.80 -2.14
C PHE A 222 30.57 3.65 -3.21
N GLU A 223 30.96 4.76 -3.85
CA GLU A 223 32.03 4.77 -4.86
C GLU A 223 33.36 4.43 -4.20
N ASP A 224 33.69 5.08 -3.08
CA ASP A 224 34.98 4.85 -2.39
C ASP A 224 35.04 3.48 -1.71
N THR A 225 33.91 3.00 -1.17
CA THR A 225 33.86 1.74 -0.40
C THR A 225 33.69 0.51 -1.29
N TYR A 226 32.82 0.61 -2.30
CA TYR A 226 32.38 -0.52 -3.13
C TYR A 226 32.69 -0.35 -4.63
N GLY A 227 33.17 0.82 -5.07
CA GLY A 227 33.39 1.10 -6.49
C GLY A 227 32.11 1.32 -7.28
N VAL A 228 30.98 1.59 -6.62
CA VAL A 228 29.66 1.75 -7.26
C VAL A 228 29.09 3.13 -6.97
N GLU A 229 28.69 3.84 -8.02
CA GLU A 229 28.03 5.14 -7.89
C GLU A 229 26.56 4.96 -7.48
N TYR A 230 26.30 5.01 -6.18
CA TYR A 230 24.95 4.84 -5.61
C TYR A 230 24.74 5.77 -4.42
N ILE A 231 23.54 6.37 -4.32
CA ILE A 231 23.07 7.16 -3.19
C ILE A 231 21.54 7.35 -3.32
N GLU A 232 20.83 7.48 -2.20
CA GLU A 232 19.39 7.70 -2.17
C GLU A 232 19.08 9.19 -1.93
N ALA A 233 18.07 9.73 -2.62
CA ALA A 233 17.64 11.12 -2.47
C ALA A 233 16.37 11.18 -1.61
N HIS A 234 16.46 11.80 -0.44
CA HIS A 234 15.39 11.92 0.55
C HIS A 234 14.85 13.35 0.60
N HIS A 235 13.54 13.56 0.79
CA HIS A 235 12.95 14.90 0.87
C HIS A 235 13.02 15.43 2.31
N LEU A 236 13.54 16.64 2.51
CA LEU A 236 13.71 17.25 3.85
C LEU A 236 12.39 17.68 4.51
N GLU A 237 11.34 17.94 3.73
CA GLU A 237 9.98 18.20 4.21
C GLU A 237 9.00 17.22 3.56
N GLN A 238 8.14 16.59 4.38
CA GLN A 238 7.12 15.67 3.89
C GLN A 238 6.12 16.41 3.00
N MET A 239 5.85 15.88 1.81
CA MET A 239 4.79 16.36 0.89
C MET A 239 3.37 16.28 1.48
N ALA A 240 3.18 15.75 2.69
CA ALA A 240 1.88 15.47 3.29
C ALA A 240 1.18 16.69 3.92
N SER A 241 1.82 17.87 3.96
CA SER A 241 1.27 19.08 4.60
C SER A 241 0.68 20.12 3.65
N PHE A 242 0.55 19.83 2.34
CA PHE A 242 0.09 20.82 1.36
C PHE A 242 -1.01 20.30 0.42
N GLU A 243 -2.15 21.00 0.40
CA GLU A 243 -3.14 20.92 -0.68
C GLU A 243 -2.72 21.88 -1.81
N GLY A 244 -2.10 21.34 -2.89
CA GLY A 244 -1.79 22.09 -4.12
C GLY A 244 -0.57 21.56 -4.90
N GLU A 245 -0.43 21.96 -6.17
CA GLU A 245 0.79 21.74 -6.96
C GLU A 245 1.90 22.68 -6.45
N ARG A 246 2.95 22.11 -5.83
CA ARG A 246 4.21 22.81 -5.58
C ARG A 246 5.28 22.25 -6.53
N GLN A 247 6.06 23.13 -7.14
CA GLN A 247 7.33 22.74 -7.76
C GLN A 247 8.30 22.34 -6.63
N THR A 248 8.59 21.04 -6.50
CA THR A 248 9.69 20.56 -5.68
C THR A 248 11.01 21.04 -6.28
N ALA A 249 11.82 21.74 -5.50
CA ALA A 249 13.11 22.21 -5.95
C ALA A 249 14.19 21.19 -5.58
N ILE A 250 15.27 21.13 -6.36
CA ILE A 250 16.40 20.21 -6.11
C ILE A 250 16.98 20.38 -4.70
N HIS A 251 16.91 21.58 -4.12
CA HIS A 251 17.40 21.86 -2.77
C HIS A 251 16.56 21.24 -1.64
N ASP A 252 15.37 20.72 -1.95
CA ASP A 252 14.50 20.03 -0.98
C ASP A 252 14.93 18.56 -0.79
N LEU A 253 15.95 18.10 -1.52
CA LEU A 253 16.50 16.75 -1.45
C LEU A 253 17.84 16.71 -0.68
N VAL A 254 17.99 15.68 0.13
CA VAL A 254 19.23 15.32 0.83
C VAL A 254 19.72 13.94 0.37
N MET A 255 21.01 13.84 0.10
CA MET A 255 21.67 12.60 -0.32
C MET A 255 22.03 11.76 0.90
N LEU A 256 21.42 10.58 1.04
CA LEU A 256 21.62 9.66 2.16
C LEU A 256 22.04 8.27 1.64
N CYS A 257 22.87 7.55 2.40
CA CYS A 257 23.08 6.13 2.16
C CYS A 257 21.90 5.32 2.67
N SER A 258 21.71 4.08 2.21
CA SER A 258 20.59 3.20 2.59
C SER A 258 20.41 3.08 4.09
N ASN A 259 21.50 3.04 4.86
CA ASN A 259 21.43 3.01 6.32
C ASN A 259 20.93 4.33 6.91
N CYS A 260 21.44 5.48 6.45
CA CYS A 260 21.02 6.78 6.94
C CYS A 260 19.61 7.15 6.49
N HIS A 261 19.23 6.76 5.27
CA HIS A 261 17.89 6.90 4.74
C HIS A 261 16.90 6.15 5.62
N ARG A 262 17.18 4.88 5.94
CA ARG A 262 16.38 4.13 6.91
C ARG A 262 16.36 4.80 8.28
N MET A 263 17.49 5.32 8.76
CA MET A 263 17.56 5.96 10.07
C MET A 263 16.67 7.21 10.19
N VAL A 264 16.60 8.07 9.16
CA VAL A 264 15.76 9.27 9.24
C VAL A 264 14.28 8.97 9.41
N HIS A 265 13.83 7.79 8.93
CA HIS A 265 12.46 7.31 9.03
C HIS A 265 12.14 6.53 10.32
N THR A 266 13.10 6.34 11.24
CA THR A 266 12.85 5.58 12.49
C THR A 266 11.93 6.24 13.51
N ARG A 267 11.47 7.47 13.25
CA ARG A 267 10.53 8.21 14.13
C ARG A 267 9.73 9.23 13.32
N THR A 268 8.60 9.65 13.88
CA THR A 268 7.73 10.69 13.30
C THR A 268 7.62 11.89 14.25
N PRO A 269 7.96 13.12 13.82
CA PRO A 269 8.48 13.48 12.48
C PRO A 269 9.90 12.92 12.22
N PRO A 270 10.29 12.72 10.94
CA PRO A 270 11.60 12.24 10.56
C PRO A 270 12.74 13.00 11.24
N LEU A 271 13.87 12.34 11.43
CA LEU A 271 15.06 13.04 11.88
C LEU A 271 15.46 14.09 10.85
N THR A 272 15.63 15.33 11.32
CA THR A 272 16.30 16.33 10.51
C THR A 272 17.73 15.87 10.22
N LEU A 273 18.32 16.36 9.11
CA LEU A 273 19.71 16.08 8.78
C LEU A 273 20.65 16.36 9.97
N THR A 274 20.39 17.44 10.72
CA THR A 274 21.16 17.81 11.92
C THR A 274 21.05 16.74 13.01
N GLU A 275 19.85 16.24 13.31
CA GLU A 275 19.66 15.20 14.32
C GLU A 275 20.28 13.88 13.91
N LEU A 276 20.19 13.51 12.63
CA LEU A 276 20.87 12.35 12.08
C LEU A 276 22.39 12.47 12.25
N GLN A 277 22.98 13.61 11.88
CA GLN A 277 24.41 13.86 12.04
C GLN A 277 24.84 13.79 13.51
N ASP A 278 24.01 14.29 14.44
CA ASP A 278 24.29 14.22 15.87
C ASP A 278 24.25 12.80 16.41
N LEU A 279 23.36 11.94 15.91
CA LEU A 279 23.32 10.51 16.28
C LEU A 279 24.57 9.77 15.78
N VAL A 280 24.99 10.04 14.54
CA VAL A 280 26.21 9.45 13.97
C VAL A 280 27.45 9.89 14.76
N LYS A 281 27.56 11.18 15.10
CA LYS A 281 28.68 11.73 15.88
C LYS A 281 28.72 11.18 17.31
N ARG A 282 27.56 11.01 17.96
CA ARG A 282 27.46 10.45 19.33
C ARG A 282 28.03 9.02 19.41
N ARG A 283 27.84 8.19 18.37
CA ARG A 283 28.42 6.84 18.30
C ARG A 283 29.89 6.82 17.87
N ALA A 284 30.32 7.74 17.01
CA ALA A 284 31.74 7.85 16.65
C ALA A 284 32.65 8.20 17.84
N GLY A 285 32.10 8.85 18.89
CA GLY A 285 32.79 9.11 20.16
C GLY A 285 32.79 7.94 21.17
N THR A 286 32.05 6.87 20.91
CA THR A 286 31.94 5.67 21.76
C THR A 286 32.41 4.44 20.98
N GLY A 287 33.66 4.47 20.52
CA GLY A 287 34.29 3.31 19.90
C GLY A 287 34.44 2.18 20.91
N GLN A 288 33.58 1.16 20.81
CA GLN A 288 33.78 -0.12 21.48
C GLN A 288 34.29 -1.14 20.48
N GLN A 289 35.50 -1.61 20.77
CA GLN A 289 36.28 -2.59 20.05
C GLN A 289 35.46 -3.85 19.75
N PHE A 290 35.31 -4.19 18.47
CA PHE A 290 35.02 -5.57 18.09
C PHE A 290 36.28 -6.39 18.34
N LYS A 291 36.35 -7.06 19.49
CA LYS A 291 37.23 -8.21 19.67
C LYS A 291 36.61 -9.37 18.91
N GLY A 292 37.25 -9.74 17.80
CA GLY A 292 37.01 -11.02 17.15
C GLY A 292 37.65 -12.14 17.98
N GLU A 293 36.90 -13.22 18.13
CA GLU A 293 37.38 -14.60 18.23
C GLU A 293 36.44 -15.48 17.39
#